data_AF-A0A1F7RLB8-F1
#
_entry.id   AF-A0A1F7RLB8-F1
#
_cell.length_a   1.000
_cell.length_b   1.000
_cell.length_c   1.000
_cell.angle_alpha   90.00
_cell.angle_beta   90.00
_cell.angle_gamma   90.00
#
_symmetry.space_group_name_H-M   'P 1'
#
loop_
_entity.id
_entity.type
_entity.pdbx_description
1 polymer ?
#
loop_
_entity_poly.entity_id
_entity_poly.type
_entity_poly.pdbx_seq_one_letter_code
_entity_poly.pdbx_strand_id
1 'polypeptide(L)'
;MDKCEHIKNTITENYIGKKDLPADIRTHMVACSSCASYADDLYHVFEALESYSAVEPSDNLIRDTLCKIEEKAVKAREKTLRWKIGLAAVASLPFIIIIHLFWITVIPESVGLFSATWAMVLKYMMIVFSSLGMSIVYGSLPVIIGKYFSLQRR
;
A
#
# COMPACT_ATOMS: atom_id res chain seq x y z
N MET A 1 -18.57 -6.76 -44.68
CA MET A 1 -17.10 -6.72 -44.87
C MET A 1 -16.34 -6.86 -43.56
N ASP A 2 -17.03 -6.92 -42.41
CA ASP A 2 -16.44 -6.68 -41.09
C ASP A 2 -15.80 -7.91 -40.45
N LYS A 3 -16.14 -9.11 -40.93
CA LYS A 3 -15.64 -10.37 -40.33
C LYS A 3 -14.16 -10.60 -40.60
N CYS A 4 -13.66 -10.27 -41.79
CA CYS A 4 -12.23 -10.42 -42.11
C CYS A 4 -11.37 -9.41 -41.37
N GLU A 5 -11.85 -8.18 -41.17
CA GLU A 5 -11.13 -7.14 -40.44
C GLU A 5 -11.00 -7.48 -38.95
N HIS A 6 -12.08 -7.98 -38.34
CA HIS A 6 -12.04 -8.51 -36.98
C HIS A 6 -11.03 -9.67 -36.85
N ILE A 7 -11.01 -10.59 -37.81
CA ILE A 7 -10.08 -11.73 -37.79
C ILE A 7 -8.63 -11.27 -37.94
N LYS A 8 -8.35 -10.29 -38.81
CA LYS A 8 -7.00 -9.71 -38.95
C LYS A 8 -6.52 -9.09 -37.64
N ASN A 9 -7.37 -8.30 -36.97
CA ASN A 9 -7.03 -7.72 -35.67
C ASN A 9 -6.72 -8.79 -34.62
N THR A 10 -7.55 -9.85 -34.55
CA THR A 10 -7.34 -10.94 -33.60
C THR A 10 -6.07 -11.74 -33.93
N ILE A 11 -5.70 -11.90 -35.20
CA ILE A 11 -4.41 -12.51 -35.59
C ILE A 11 -3.25 -11.67 -35.05
N THR A 12 -3.27 -10.34 -35.27
CA THR A 12 -2.21 -9.43 -34.78
C THR A 12 -2.04 -9.48 -33.27
N GLU A 13 -3.14 -9.43 -32.50
CA GLU A 13 -3.08 -9.46 -31.04
C GLU A 13 -2.50 -10.77 -30.48
N ASN A 14 -2.83 -11.91 -31.09
CA ASN A 14 -2.34 -13.21 -30.64
C ASN A 14 -0.86 -13.44 -30.98
N TYR A 15 -0.39 -12.93 -32.12
CA TYR A 15 1.03 -12.98 -32.48
C TYR A 15 1.90 -12.11 -31.57
N ILE A 16 1.45 -10.90 -31.20
CA ILE A 16 2.14 -10.04 -30.22
C ILE A 16 2.24 -10.75 -28.85
N GLY A 17 1.20 -11.49 -28.47
CA GLY A 17 1.14 -12.20 -27.19
C GLY A 17 1.81 -13.58 -27.17
N LYS A 18 2.35 -14.07 -28.29
CA LYS A 18 2.80 -15.47 -28.47
C LYS A 18 1.73 -16.48 -28.02
N LYS A 19 0.46 -16.22 -28.35
CA LYS A 19 -0.68 -17.07 -27.99
C LYS A 19 -1.14 -17.89 -29.20
N ASP A 20 -1.60 -19.11 -28.93
CA ASP A 20 -2.22 -19.95 -29.95
C ASP A 20 -3.48 -19.29 -30.52
N LEU A 21 -3.61 -19.30 -31.85
CA LEU A 21 -4.79 -18.79 -32.51
C LEU A 21 -6.04 -19.64 -32.15
N PRO A 22 -7.17 -18.99 -31.84
CA PRO A 22 -8.46 -19.65 -31.68
C PRO A 22 -8.84 -20.55 -32.88
N ALA A 23 -9.54 -21.67 -32.60
CA ALA A 23 -9.86 -22.68 -33.61
C ALA A 23 -10.78 -22.17 -34.73
N ASP A 24 -11.69 -21.25 -34.40
CA ASP A 24 -12.59 -20.55 -35.33
C ASP A 24 -11.82 -19.66 -36.31
N ILE A 25 -10.76 -18.99 -35.86
CA ILE A 25 -9.88 -18.18 -36.71
C ILE A 25 -9.07 -19.06 -37.65
N ARG A 26 -8.49 -20.16 -37.15
CA ARG A 26 -7.78 -21.14 -37.99
C ARG A 26 -8.69 -21.69 -39.09
N THR A 27 -9.93 -22.02 -38.74
CA THR A 27 -10.93 -22.51 -39.71
C THR A 27 -11.25 -21.46 -40.77
N HIS A 28 -11.34 -20.18 -40.38
CA HIS A 28 -11.55 -19.10 -41.34
C HIS A 28 -10.34 -18.88 -42.26
N MET A 29 -9.12 -18.98 -41.74
CA MET A 29 -7.89 -18.85 -42.54
C MET A 29 -7.82 -19.93 -43.63
N VAL A 30 -8.25 -21.16 -43.33
CA VAL A 30 -8.33 -22.24 -44.35
C VAL A 30 -9.32 -21.88 -45.46
N ALA A 31 -10.42 -21.19 -45.13
CA ALA A 31 -11.45 -20.82 -46.09
C ALA A 31 -11.19 -19.48 -46.82
N CYS A 32 -10.35 -18.60 -46.27
CA CYS A 32 -10.14 -17.24 -46.74
C CYS A 32 -8.66 -16.97 -47.04
N SER A 33 -8.29 -17.05 -48.32
CA SER A 33 -6.90 -16.85 -48.78
C SER A 33 -6.31 -15.50 -48.38
N SER A 34 -7.12 -14.44 -48.30
CA SER A 34 -6.66 -13.11 -47.86
C SER A 34 -6.26 -13.09 -46.38
N CYS A 35 -6.97 -13.81 -45.51
CA CYS A 35 -6.62 -13.89 -44.09
C CYS A 35 -5.44 -14.83 -43.85
N ALA A 36 -5.31 -15.89 -44.66
CA ALA A 36 -4.14 -16.76 -44.65
C ALA A 36 -2.86 -16.01 -45.05
N SER A 37 -2.88 -15.30 -46.18
CA SER A 37 -1.75 -14.48 -46.64
C SER A 37 -1.36 -13.42 -45.61
N TYR A 38 -2.35 -12.76 -45.00
CA TYR A 38 -2.07 -11.76 -43.97
C TYR A 38 -1.37 -12.34 -42.73
N ALA A 39 -1.74 -13.55 -42.32
CA ALA A 39 -1.09 -14.22 -41.19
C ALA A 39 0.35 -14.65 -41.54
N ASP A 40 0.58 -15.10 -42.77
CA ASP A 40 1.90 -15.48 -43.27
C ASP A 40 2.85 -14.27 -43.35
N ASP A 41 2.36 -13.15 -43.90
CA ASP A 41 3.09 -11.87 -43.92
C ASP A 41 3.45 -11.42 -42.50
N LEU A 42 2.51 -11.52 -41.56
CA LEU A 42 2.74 -11.20 -40.14
C LEU A 42 3.78 -12.13 -39.52
N TYR A 43 3.72 -13.43 -39.80
CA TYR A 43 4.70 -14.40 -39.31
C TYR A 43 6.12 -14.00 -39.74
N HIS A 44 6.31 -13.69 -41.03
CA HIS A 44 7.62 -13.26 -41.55
C HIS A 44 8.09 -11.92 -40.97
N VAL A 45 7.19 -10.97 -40.74
CA VAL A 45 7.53 -9.70 -40.07
C VAL A 45 7.97 -9.94 -38.64
N PHE A 46 7.29 -10.82 -37.90
CA PHE A 46 7.67 -11.16 -36.52
C PHE A 46 8.97 -11.93 -36.45
N GLU A 47 9.19 -12.90 -37.34
CA GLU A 47 10.45 -13.64 -37.45
C GLU A 47 11.62 -12.69 -37.77
N ALA A 48 11.41 -11.73 -38.67
CA ALA A 48 12.38 -10.68 -38.94
C ALA A 48 12.62 -9.80 -37.70
N LEU A 49 11.57 -9.41 -36.97
CA LEU A 49 11.69 -8.63 -35.72
C LEU A 49 12.41 -9.39 -34.60
N GLU A 50 12.21 -10.70 -34.46
CA GLU A 50 12.95 -11.54 -33.52
C GLU A 50 14.43 -11.66 -33.87
N SER A 51 14.78 -11.52 -35.16
CA SER A 51 16.18 -11.48 -35.60
C SER A 51 16.88 -10.15 -35.30
N TYR A 52 16.14 -9.07 -35.00
CA TYR A 52 16.74 -7.84 -34.49
C TYR A 52 17.21 -8.09 -33.05
N SER A 53 18.48 -7.81 -32.79
CA SER A 53 19.08 -7.89 -31.46
C SER A 53 18.18 -7.17 -30.45
N ALA A 54 17.83 -7.88 -29.36
CA ALA A 54 17.05 -7.32 -28.26
C ALA A 54 17.59 -5.92 -27.92
N VAL A 55 16.71 -4.91 -28.00
CA VAL A 55 17.06 -3.56 -27.61
C VAL A 55 17.38 -3.61 -26.13
N GLU A 56 18.67 -3.56 -25.80
CA GLU A 56 19.10 -3.53 -24.40
C GLU A 56 18.51 -2.27 -23.76
N PRO A 57 17.74 -2.42 -22.67
CA PRO A 57 17.24 -1.26 -21.96
C PRO A 57 18.45 -0.47 -21.46
N SER A 58 18.50 0.82 -21.79
CA SER A 58 19.60 1.68 -21.33
C SER A 58 19.75 1.57 -19.81
N ASP A 59 20.98 1.53 -19.30
CA ASP A 59 21.27 1.46 -17.87
C ASP A 59 20.53 2.54 -17.05
N ASN A 60 20.30 3.69 -17.66
CA ASN A 60 19.52 4.79 -17.07
C ASN A 60 18.05 4.41 -16.83
N LEU A 61 17.42 3.67 -17.73
CA LEU A 61 16.04 3.20 -17.59
C LEU A 61 15.94 2.16 -16.47
N ILE A 62 16.92 1.25 -16.37
CA ILE A 62 16.99 0.25 -15.29
C ILE A 62 17.13 0.96 -13.94
N ARG A 63 18.08 1.90 -13.85
CA ARG A 63 18.32 2.69 -12.63
C ARG A 63 17.09 3.49 -12.21
N ASP A 64 16.45 4.19 -13.14
CA ASP A 64 15.23 4.96 -12.88
C ASP A 64 14.08 4.07 -12.39
N THR A 65 13.96 2.86 -12.95
CA THR A 65 12.92 1.91 -12.57
C THR A 65 13.18 1.37 -11.16
N LEU A 66 14.42 1.04 -10.83
CA LEU A 66 14.82 0.61 -9.48
C LEU A 66 14.58 1.71 -8.44
N CYS A 67 14.97 2.96 -8.72
CA CYS A 67 14.70 4.09 -7.82
C CYS A 67 13.20 4.31 -7.58
N LYS A 68 12.36 4.20 -8.62
CA LYS A 68 10.90 4.33 -8.50
C LYS A 68 10.27 3.21 -7.67
N ILE A 69 10.81 1.99 -7.75
CA ILE A 69 10.36 0.85 -6.94
C ILE A 69 10.71 1.08 -5.47
N GLU A 70 11.93 1.51 -5.17
CA GLU A 70 12.37 1.83 -3.81
C GLU A 70 11.53 2.96 -3.20
N GLU A 71 11.30 4.05 -3.94
CA GLU A 71 10.47 5.16 -3.45
C GLU A 71 9.03 4.72 -3.11
N LYS A 72 8.43 3.87 -3.95
CA LYS A 72 7.08 3.34 -3.70
C LYS A 72 7.05 2.44 -2.46
N ALA A 73 8.07 1.61 -2.27
CA ALA A 73 8.19 0.75 -1.09
C ALA A 73 8.34 1.58 0.20
N VAL A 74 9.14 2.66 0.16
CA VAL A 74 9.31 3.57 1.30
C VAL A 74 7.98 4.26 1.63
N LYS A 75 7.29 4.84 0.64
CA LYS A 75 5.99 5.51 0.84
C LYS A 75 4.92 4.58 1.40
N ALA A 76 4.88 3.31 0.94
CA ALA A 76 3.95 2.31 1.45
C ALA A 76 4.25 1.95 2.92
N ARG A 77 5.53 1.83 3.28
CA ARG A 77 5.96 1.51 4.65
C ARG A 77 5.68 2.66 5.62
N GLU A 78 5.90 3.91 5.21
CA GLU A 78 5.55 5.08 6.02
C GLU A 78 4.04 5.19 6.26
N LYS A 79 3.22 4.93 5.23
CA LYS A 79 1.76 4.91 5.38
C LYS A 79 1.35 3.86 6.41
N THR A 80 1.89 2.64 6.29
CA THR A 80 1.62 1.54 7.24
C THR A 80 2.03 1.89 8.67
N LEU A 81 3.18 2.55 8.86
CA LEU A 81 3.66 2.97 10.17
C LEU A 81 2.71 3.99 10.81
N ARG A 82 2.27 5.00 10.03
CA ARG A 82 1.30 6.00 10.50
C ARG A 82 -0.03 5.38 10.92
N TRP A 83 -0.53 4.41 10.15
CA TRP A 83 -1.74 3.67 10.50
C TRP A 83 -1.58 2.85 11.79
N LYS A 84 -0.44 2.17 11.98
CA LYS A 84 -0.17 1.42 13.22
C LYS A 84 -0.10 2.32 14.46
N ILE A 85 0.55 3.48 14.34
CA ILE A 85 0.62 4.46 15.43
C ILE A 85 -0.77 5.04 15.73
N GLY A 86 -1.53 5.40 14.68
CA GLY A 86 -2.91 5.88 14.83
C GLY A 86 -3.81 4.83 15.49
N LEU A 87 -3.70 3.57 15.11
CA LEU A 87 -4.48 2.47 15.69
C LEU A 87 -4.12 2.25 17.17
N ALA A 88 -2.84 2.32 17.53
CA ALA A 88 -2.39 2.21 18.91
C ALA A 88 -2.93 3.37 19.79
N ALA A 89 -2.94 4.59 19.26
CA ALA A 89 -3.52 5.74 19.94
C ALA A 89 -5.03 5.53 20.19
N VAL A 90 -5.78 5.10 19.17
CA VAL A 90 -7.22 4.84 19.29
C VAL A 90 -7.52 3.69 20.25
N ALA A 91 -6.74 2.60 20.20
CA ALA A 91 -6.90 1.45 21.09
C ALA A 91 -6.67 1.79 22.57
N SER A 92 -5.95 2.88 22.85
CA SER A 92 -5.61 3.30 24.20
C SER A 92 -6.59 4.28 24.85
N LEU A 93 -7.48 4.91 24.05
CA LEU A 93 -8.58 5.75 24.53
C LEU A 93 -9.47 5.09 25.60
N PRO A 94 -9.95 3.84 25.43
CA PRO A 94 -10.78 3.21 26.45
C PRO A 94 -10.03 3.01 27.78
N PHE A 95 -8.73 2.76 27.75
CA PHE A 95 -7.91 2.68 28.97
C PHE A 95 -7.81 4.04 29.69
N ILE A 96 -7.67 5.13 28.94
CA ILE A 96 -7.68 6.49 29.50
C ILE A 96 -9.02 6.78 30.20
N ILE A 97 -10.13 6.42 29.55
CA ILE A 97 -11.48 6.60 30.08
C ILE A 97 -11.68 5.78 31.35
N ILE A 98 -11.24 4.51 31.38
CA ILE A 98 -11.33 3.65 32.57
C ILE A 98 -10.52 4.23 33.74
N ILE A 99 -9.29 4.70 33.49
CA ILE A 99 -8.46 5.34 34.52
C ILE A 99 -9.16 6.58 35.08
N HIS A 100 -9.74 7.43 34.21
CA HIS A 100 -10.48 8.61 34.66
C HIS A 100 -11.72 8.24 35.46
N LEU A 101 -12.49 7.24 35.02
CA LEU A 101 -13.66 6.76 35.74
C LEU A 101 -13.28 6.19 37.12
N PHE A 102 -12.21 5.40 37.21
CA PHE A 102 -11.67 4.87 38.46
C PHE A 102 -11.34 5.98 39.46
N TRP A 103 -10.67 7.05 39.01
CA TRP A 103 -10.37 8.20 39.86
C TRP A 103 -11.63 8.98 40.27
N ILE A 104 -12.65 9.01 39.41
CA ILE A 104 -13.91 9.67 39.73
C ILE A 104 -14.67 8.91 40.82
N THR A 105 -14.62 7.57 40.81
CA THR A 105 -15.44 6.70 41.67
C THR A 105 -14.75 6.23 42.95
N VAL A 106 -13.43 5.98 42.94
CA VAL A 106 -12.71 5.35 44.08
C VAL A 106 -12.11 6.36 45.06
N ILE A 107 -11.73 7.56 44.60
CA ILE A 107 -11.20 8.62 45.48
C ILE A 107 -12.24 9.07 46.52
N PRO A 108 -13.51 9.35 46.20
CA PRO A 108 -14.47 9.90 47.16
C PRO A 108 -14.62 9.07 48.45
N GLU A 109 -14.46 7.75 48.37
CA GLU A 109 -14.56 6.85 49.53
C GLU A 109 -13.27 6.77 50.35
N SER A 110 -12.10 7.04 49.74
CA SER A 110 -10.79 6.94 50.42
C SER A 110 -10.32 8.25 51.06
N VAL A 111 -10.91 9.40 50.72
CA VAL A 111 -10.55 10.73 51.29
C VAL A 111 -11.45 11.19 52.44
N GLY A 112 -12.17 10.27 53.10
CA GLY A 112 -13.09 10.55 54.22
C GLY A 112 -12.50 11.27 55.45
N LEU A 113 -11.25 11.74 55.39
CA LEU A 113 -10.51 12.48 56.42
C LEU A 113 -10.15 13.94 56.05
N PHE A 114 -10.44 14.42 54.83
CA PHE A 114 -10.14 15.79 54.42
C PHE A 114 -11.41 16.60 54.16
N SER A 115 -11.37 17.92 54.41
CA SER A 115 -12.50 18.81 54.07
C SER A 115 -12.86 18.67 52.58
N ALA A 116 -14.15 18.71 52.24
CA ALA A 116 -14.67 18.48 50.89
C ALA A 116 -13.98 19.31 49.79
N THR A 117 -13.52 20.52 50.12
CA THR A 117 -12.72 21.39 49.25
C THR A 117 -11.35 20.82 48.90
N TRP A 118 -10.61 20.27 49.88
CA TRP A 118 -9.28 19.68 49.67
C TRP A 118 -9.35 18.37 48.88
N ALA A 119 -10.37 17.54 49.11
CA ALA A 119 -10.62 16.35 48.31
C ALA A 119 -10.90 16.69 46.83
N MET A 120 -11.65 17.77 46.56
CA MET A 120 -11.86 18.24 45.19
C MET A 120 -10.56 18.74 44.53
N VAL A 121 -9.75 19.54 45.23
CA VAL A 121 -8.47 20.05 44.71
C VAL A 121 -7.52 18.92 44.34
N LEU A 122 -7.37 17.92 45.21
CA LEU A 122 -6.54 16.74 44.94
C LEU A 122 -7.04 15.95 43.72
N LYS A 123 -8.36 15.76 43.61
CA LYS A 123 -8.98 15.08 42.47
C LYS A 123 -8.67 15.80 41.14
N TYR A 124 -8.81 17.13 41.11
CA TYR A 124 -8.47 17.91 39.92
C TYR A 124 -6.97 17.88 39.62
N MET A 125 -6.09 18.00 40.62
CA MET A 125 -4.65 17.91 40.40
C MET A 125 -4.24 16.54 39.83
N MET A 126 -4.80 15.44 40.35
CA MET A 126 -4.50 14.10 39.84
C MET A 126 -5.01 13.90 38.41
N ILE A 127 -6.20 14.42 38.06
CA ILE A 127 -6.70 14.41 36.68
C ILE A 127 -5.76 15.21 35.76
N VAL A 128 -5.30 16.38 36.19
CA VAL A 128 -4.36 17.20 35.41
C VAL A 128 -3.04 16.48 35.23
N PHE A 129 -2.43 15.93 36.29
CA PHE A 129 -1.16 15.20 36.21
C PHE A 129 -1.25 13.93 35.36
N SER A 130 -2.32 13.16 35.48
CA SER A 130 -2.54 11.97 34.66
C SER A 130 -2.76 12.33 33.19
N SER A 131 -3.51 13.40 32.90
CA SER A 131 -3.70 13.91 31.53
C SER A 131 -2.39 14.43 30.93
N LEU A 132 -1.57 15.13 31.72
CA LEU A 132 -0.25 15.61 31.29
C LEU A 132 0.70 14.44 31.04
N GLY A 133 0.75 13.47 31.95
CA GLY A 133 1.58 12.27 31.84
C GLY A 133 1.22 11.46 30.59
N MET A 134 -0.08 11.26 30.33
CA MET A 134 -0.55 10.61 29.12
C MET A 134 -0.17 11.42 27.87
N SER A 135 -0.36 12.74 27.87
CA SER A 135 0.01 13.59 26.73
C SER A 135 1.51 13.52 26.40
N ILE A 136 2.38 13.46 27.42
CA ILE A 136 3.83 13.30 27.22
C ILE A 136 4.14 11.91 26.66
N VAL A 137 3.54 10.85 27.20
CA VAL A 137 3.76 9.47 26.72
C VAL A 137 3.29 9.32 25.27
N TYR A 138 2.11 9.83 24.92
CA TYR A 138 1.60 9.77 23.54
C TYR A 138 2.32 10.71 22.58
N GLY A 139 2.82 11.86 23.04
CA GLY A 139 3.63 12.77 22.22
C GLY A 139 5.04 12.23 21.96
N SER A 140 5.62 11.52 22.93
CA SER A 140 7.00 11.01 22.86
C SER A 140 7.11 9.61 22.25
N LEU A 141 6.09 8.75 22.35
CA LEU A 141 6.10 7.41 21.75
C LEU A 141 6.40 7.44 20.23
N PRO A 142 5.75 8.29 19.42
CA PRO A 142 6.03 8.37 17.98
C PRO A 142 7.47 8.78 17.69
N VAL A 143 8.05 9.65 18.52
CA VAL A 143 9.43 10.14 18.38
C VAL A 143 10.44 9.04 18.75
N ILE A 144 10.20 8.32 19.84
CA ILE A 144 11.06 7.20 20.29
C ILE A 144 11.01 6.05 19.30
N ILE A 145 9.80 5.67 18.85
CA ILE A 145 9.61 4.62 17.84
C ILE A 145 10.27 5.04 16.51
N GLY A 146 10.09 6.30 16.10
CA GLY A 146 10.76 6.85 14.91
C GLY A 146 12.28 6.76 14.99
N LYS A 147 12.88 7.11 16.14
CA LYS A 147 14.32 6.97 16.38
C LYS A 147 14.79 5.52 16.36
N TYR A 148 14.08 4.62 17.03
CA TYR A 148 14.44 3.19 17.11
C TYR A 148 14.49 2.55 15.70
N PHE A 149 13.49 2.83 14.86
CA PHE A 149 13.47 2.35 13.48
C PHE A 149 14.50 3.01 12.56
N SER A 150 14.96 4.23 12.87
CA SER A 150 16.04 4.88 12.12
C SER A 150 17.42 4.27 12.43
N LEU A 151 17.61 3.78 13.67
CA LEU A 151 18.86 3.16 14.11
C LEU A 151 19.02 1.73 13.58
N GLN A 152 17.93 0.95 13.45
CA GLN A 152 17.94 -0.37 12.80
C GLN A 152 18.23 -0.32 11.28
N ARG A 153 18.33 0.88 10.70
CA ARG A 153 18.54 1.11 9.26
C ARG A 153 20.02 1.35 8.91
N ARG A 154 20.93 1.31 9.88
CA ARG A 154 22.40 1.32 9.71
C ARG A 154 22.95 -0.06 10.04
#